data_AF-A0A2H6JWR5-F1
#
_entry.id   AF-A0A2H6JWR5-F1
#
_cell.length_a   1.000
_cell.length_b   1.000
_cell.length_c   1.000
_cell.angle_alpha   90.00
_cell.angle_beta   90.00
_cell.angle_gamma   90.00
#
_symmetry.space_group_name_H-M   'P 1'
#
loop_
_entity.id
_entity.type
_entity.pdbx_description
1 polymer ?
#
loop_
_entity_poly.entity_id
_entity_poly.type
_entity_poly.pdbx_seq_one_letter_code
_entity_poly.pdbx_strand_id
1 'polypeptide(L)'
;MKRIGNWFRRFRSWYIILTGMIIQFLLGCIIFIIPSITTYKHAMSGLVGLFMGFITILGVFFGVIPLLLLAFKKTRKIGSLVSIIFGIISYIVFPLWIIISIFMVIAGIIALWKGI
;
A
#
# COMPACT_ATOMS: atom_id res chain seq x y z
N MET A 1 14.84 28.95 -5.49
CA MET A 1 13.71 27.99 -5.62
C MET A 1 13.80 27.00 -6.81
N LYS A 2 14.75 27.11 -7.77
CA LYS A 2 14.84 26.19 -8.93
C LYS A 2 15.44 24.79 -8.65
N ARG A 3 16.18 24.56 -7.55
CA ARG A 3 16.81 23.24 -7.26
C ARG A 3 15.88 22.20 -6.63
N ILE A 4 14.83 22.63 -5.90
CA ILE A 4 13.90 21.71 -5.23
C ILE A 4 12.98 21.00 -6.24
N GLY A 5 12.60 21.67 -7.33
CA GLY A 5 11.76 21.08 -8.38
C GLY A 5 12.37 19.89 -9.12
N ASN A 6 13.70 19.82 -9.21
CA ASN A 6 14.40 18.70 -9.88
C ASN A 6 14.39 17.40 -9.05
N TRP A 7 14.37 17.51 -7.71
CA TRP A 7 14.22 16.34 -6.84
C TRP A 7 12.83 15.70 -7.01
N PHE A 8 11.79 16.54 -7.10
CA PHE A 8 10.41 16.06 -7.29
C PHE A 8 10.19 15.37 -8.64
N ARG A 9 10.90 15.80 -9.70
CA ARG A 9 10.89 15.13 -11.02
C ARG A 9 11.59 13.77 -11.02
N ARG A 10 12.62 13.58 -10.18
CA ARG A 10 13.31 12.29 -10.02
C ARG A 10 12.53 11.28 -9.17
N PHE A 11 11.67 11.75 -8.26
CA PHE A 11 10.80 10.87 -7.48
C PHE A 11 9.86 10.09 -8.39
N ARG A 12 10.09 8.78 -8.52
CA ARG A 12 9.23 7.90 -9.32
C ARG A 12 8.00 7.51 -8.50
N SER A 13 6.82 7.57 -9.11
CA SER A 13 5.53 7.30 -8.44
C SER A 13 5.45 5.91 -7.81
N TRP A 14 6.14 4.90 -8.34
CA TRP A 14 6.18 3.56 -7.76
C TRP A 14 6.83 3.50 -6.37
N TYR A 15 7.73 4.43 -6.03
CA TYR A 15 8.31 4.48 -4.67
C TYR A 15 7.23 4.75 -3.62
N ILE A 16 6.16 5.46 -3.97
CA ILE A 16 5.06 5.81 -3.05
C ILE A 16 4.25 4.55 -2.70
N ILE A 17 3.97 3.71 -3.69
CA ILE A 17 3.32 2.41 -3.44
C ILE A 17 4.23 1.53 -2.60
N LEU A 18 5.53 1.48 -2.93
CA LEU A 18 6.51 0.70 -2.17
C LEU A 18 6.54 1.13 -0.68
N THR A 19 6.51 2.44 -0.39
CA THR A 19 6.45 2.92 0.99
C THR A 19 5.15 2.51 1.69
N GLY A 20 4.01 2.60 1.01
CA GLY A 20 2.73 2.14 1.56
C GLY A 20 2.74 0.63 1.86
N MET A 21 3.32 -0.17 0.97
CA MET A 21 3.51 -1.62 1.16
C MET A 21 4.35 -1.93 2.39
N ILE A 22 5.48 -1.24 2.57
CA ILE A 22 6.37 -1.45 3.73
C ILE A 22 5.66 -1.09 5.04
N ILE A 23 4.97 0.07 5.08
CA ILE A 23 4.26 0.51 6.28
C ILE A 23 3.14 -0.48 6.65
N GLN A 24 2.34 -0.90 5.67
CA GLN A 24 1.26 -1.85 5.91
C GLN A 24 1.79 -3.23 6.31
N PHE A 25 2.89 -3.68 5.71
CA PHE A 25 3.55 -4.93 6.08
C PHE A 25 4.02 -4.90 7.55
N LEU A 26 4.71 -3.83 7.96
CA LEU A 26 5.19 -3.67 9.33
C LEU A 26 4.02 -3.65 10.33
N LEU A 27 2.95 -2.91 10.03
CA LEU A 27 1.75 -2.90 10.87
C LEU A 27 1.10 -4.29 10.96
N GLY A 28 1.00 -4.99 9.83
CA GLY A 28 0.51 -6.36 9.80
C GLY A 28 1.35 -7.29 10.68
N CYS A 29 2.68 -7.20 10.62
CA CYS A 29 3.59 -7.96 11.48
C CYS A 29 3.40 -7.63 12.97
N ILE A 30 3.27 -6.34 13.32
CA ILE A 30 3.04 -5.92 14.71
C ILE A 30 1.73 -6.51 15.25
N ILE A 31 0.64 -6.39 14.47
CA ILE A 31 -0.68 -6.90 14.82
C ILE A 31 -0.72 -8.44 14.83
N PHE A 32 0.10 -9.10 14.02
CA PHE A 32 0.22 -10.55 13.99
C PHE A 32 1.03 -11.10 15.19
N ILE A 33 2.16 -10.47 15.51
CA ILE A 33 3.15 -10.99 16.48
C ILE A 33 2.73 -10.69 17.92
N ILE A 34 2.27 -9.47 18.24
CA ILE A 34 1.96 -9.08 19.63
C ILE A 34 0.92 -10.00 20.28
N PRO A 35 -0.22 -10.30 19.63
CA PRO A 35 -1.22 -11.20 20.20
C PRO A 35 -0.70 -12.63 20.32
N SER A 36 0.17 -13.09 19.40
CA SER A 36 0.72 -14.45 19.46
C SER A 36 1.59 -14.71 20.69
N ILE A 37 2.20 -13.66 21.27
CA ILE A 37 3.10 -13.76 22.43
C ILE A 37 2.34 -13.55 23.75
N THR A 38 1.27 -12.74 23.74
CA THR A 38 0.61 -12.23 24.96
C THR A 38 -0.63 -13.01 25.40
N THR A 39 -1.15 -13.92 24.58
CA THR A 39 -2.50 -14.50 24.74
C THR A 39 -2.61 -15.77 25.55
N TYR A 40 -1.73 -15.97 26.55
CA TYR A 40 -1.88 -17.05 27.54
C TYR A 40 -3.17 -16.95 28.39
N LYS A 41 -3.86 -15.80 28.43
CA LYS A 41 -5.09 -15.59 29.24
C LYS A 41 -6.37 -15.30 28.43
N HIS A 42 -6.26 -14.88 27.17
CA HIS A 42 -7.41 -14.58 26.31
C HIS A 42 -7.18 -15.16 24.91
N ALA A 43 -7.29 -16.48 24.80
CA ALA A 43 -7.02 -17.20 23.55
C ALA A 43 -7.86 -16.67 22.36
N MET A 44 -9.11 -16.27 22.61
CA MET A 44 -10.01 -15.80 21.55
C MET A 44 -9.63 -14.43 20.99
N SER A 45 -9.19 -13.49 21.82
CA SER A 45 -8.72 -12.18 21.33
C SER A 45 -7.39 -12.29 20.61
N GLY A 46 -6.54 -13.23 21.03
CA GLY A 46 -5.29 -13.57 20.34
C GLY A 46 -5.52 -14.09 18.93
N LEU A 47 -6.48 -15.01 18.78
CA LEU A 47 -6.85 -15.57 17.49
C LEU A 47 -7.35 -14.48 16.52
N VAL A 48 -8.20 -13.57 17.00
CA VAL A 48 -8.71 -12.45 16.20
C VAL A 48 -7.59 -11.53 15.73
N GLY A 49 -6.66 -11.17 16.63
CA GLY A 49 -5.50 -10.35 16.27
C GLY A 49 -4.60 -11.01 15.23
N LEU A 50 -4.39 -12.33 15.35
CA LEU A 50 -3.60 -13.13 14.40
C LEU A 50 -4.27 -13.14 13.02
N PHE A 51 -5.59 -13.36 12.94
CA PHE A 51 -6.35 -13.28 11.69
C PHE A 51 -6.33 -11.87 11.08
N MET A 52 -6.53 -10.81 11.89
CA MET A 52 -6.47 -9.43 11.40
C MET A 52 -5.08 -9.06 10.86
N GLY A 53 -4.01 -9.46 11.56
CA GLY A 53 -2.64 -9.26 11.11
C GLY A 53 -2.36 -9.96 9.79
N PHE A 54 -2.80 -11.22 9.65
CA PHE A 54 -2.67 -11.99 8.43
C PHE A 54 -3.41 -11.35 7.24
N ILE A 55 -4.68 -10.94 7.44
CA ILE A 55 -5.46 -10.25 6.40
C ILE A 55 -4.78 -8.93 6.00
N THR A 56 -4.21 -8.20 6.97
CA THR A 56 -3.50 -6.94 6.70
C THR A 56 -2.25 -7.15 5.84
N ILE A 57 -1.48 -8.21 6.13
CA ILE A 57 -0.32 -8.63 5.32
C ILE A 57 -0.76 -9.03 3.91
N LEU A 58 -1.87 -9.75 3.77
CA LEU A 58 -2.40 -10.12 2.45
C LEU A 58 -2.70 -8.90 1.57
N GLY A 59 -3.15 -7.80 2.17
CA GLY A 59 -3.38 -6.54 1.46
C GLY A 59 -2.14 -5.94 0.80
N VAL A 60 -0.94 -6.31 1.25
CA VAL A 60 0.33 -5.86 0.64
C VAL A 60 0.48 -6.40 -0.78
N PHE A 61 0.04 -7.63 -1.03
CA PHE A 61 0.11 -8.25 -2.36
C PHE A 61 -0.76 -7.53 -3.40
N PHE A 62 -1.85 -6.89 -2.95
CA PHE A 62 -2.71 -6.09 -3.82
C PHE A 62 -1.98 -4.88 -4.42
N GLY A 63 -1.00 -4.32 -3.72
CA GLY A 63 -0.18 -3.22 -4.20
C GLY A 63 0.86 -3.61 -5.25
N VAL A 64 1.19 -4.91 -5.37
CA VAL A 64 2.25 -5.40 -6.28
C VAL A 64 1.88 -5.17 -7.75
N ILE A 65 0.62 -5.39 -8.11
CA ILE A 65 0.12 -5.22 -9.49
C ILE A 65 0.31 -3.76 -9.97
N PRO A 66 -0.22 -2.73 -9.30
CA PRO A 66 -0.02 -1.35 -9.70
C PRO A 66 1.43 -0.89 -9.55
N LEU A 67 2.18 -1.41 -8.57
CA LEU A 67 3.63 -1.15 -8.44
C LEU A 67 4.37 -1.56 -9.72
N LEU A 68 4.16 -2.79 -10.19
CA LEU A 68 4.78 -3.30 -11.42
C LEU A 68 4.37 -2.46 -12.63
N LEU A 69 3.08 -2.15 -12.78
CA LEU A 69 2.58 -1.36 -13.92
C LEU A 69 3.14 0.08 -13.93
N LEU A 70 3.38 0.69 -12.76
CA LEU A 70 3.97 2.03 -12.64
C LEU A 70 5.50 2.03 -12.81
N ALA A 71 6.16 0.90 -12.54
CA ALA A 71 7.60 0.75 -12.71
C ALA A 71 8.00 0.84 -14.19
N PHE A 72 7.25 0.21 -15.09
CA PHE A 72 7.52 0.26 -16.54
C PHE A 72 7.00 1.55 -17.18
N LYS A 73 7.84 2.19 -17.99
CA LYS A 73 7.47 3.44 -18.69
C LYS A 73 6.30 3.25 -19.67
N LYS A 74 6.25 2.11 -20.38
CA LYS A 74 5.24 1.84 -21.42
C LYS A 74 3.82 1.68 -20.84
N THR A 75 3.72 1.13 -19.63
CA THR A 75 2.42 0.83 -18.99
C THR A 75 2.03 1.86 -17.94
N ARG A 76 2.84 2.91 -17.73
CA ARG A 76 2.68 3.84 -16.59
C ARG A 76 1.33 4.54 -16.55
N LYS A 77 0.79 4.96 -17.71
CA LYS A 77 -0.55 5.56 -17.81
C LYS A 77 -1.65 4.60 -17.34
N ILE A 78 -1.60 3.35 -17.82
CA ILE A 78 -2.54 2.30 -17.43
C ILE A 78 -2.36 1.97 -15.95
N GLY A 79 -1.11 1.80 -15.50
CA GLY A 79 -0.77 1.55 -14.10
C GLY A 79 -1.27 2.61 -13.15
N SER A 80 -1.29 3.87 -13.58
CA SER A 80 -1.87 4.97 -12.82
C SER A 80 -3.38 4.84 -12.63
N LEU A 81 -4.12 4.58 -13.71
CA LEU A 81 -5.57 4.35 -13.65
C LEU A 81 -5.90 3.13 -12.78
N VAL A 82 -5.19 2.03 -13.01
CA VAL A 82 -5.33 0.79 -12.24
C VAL A 82 -5.04 1.05 -10.76
N SER A 83 -4.01 1.82 -10.42
CA SER A 83 -3.67 2.16 -9.03
C SER A 83 -4.77 2.95 -8.33
N ILE A 84 -5.40 3.90 -9.01
CA ILE A 84 -6.53 4.68 -8.45
C ILE A 84 -7.75 3.78 -8.26
N ILE A 85 -8.11 3.01 -9.29
CA ILE A 85 -9.28 2.13 -9.26
C ILE A 85 -9.10 1.07 -8.17
N PHE A 86 -7.97 0.39 -8.14
CA PHE A 86 -7.67 -0.60 -7.11
C PHE A 86 -7.65 0.03 -5.73
N GLY A 87 -7.07 1.22 -5.56
CA GLY A 87 -7.04 1.91 -4.27
C GLY A 87 -8.43 2.27 -3.75
N ILE A 88 -9.33 2.72 -4.63
CA ILE A 88 -10.73 3.02 -4.25
C ILE A 88 -11.48 1.72 -3.91
N ILE A 89 -11.33 0.68 -4.73
CA ILE A 89 -11.99 -0.61 -4.49
C ILE A 89 -11.50 -1.23 -3.17
N SER A 90 -10.18 -1.26 -2.94
CA SER A 90 -9.62 -1.85 -1.72
C SER A 90 -10.04 -1.08 -0.47
N TYR A 91 -10.17 0.26 -0.57
CA TYR A 91 -10.69 1.08 0.52
C TYR A 91 -12.13 0.72 0.92
N ILE A 92 -13.00 0.48 -0.08
CA ILE A 92 -14.42 0.16 0.16
C ILE A 92 -14.59 -1.27 0.66
N VAL A 93 -13.89 -2.23 0.07
CA VAL A 93 -14.11 -3.66 0.33
C VAL A 93 -13.41 -4.12 1.61
N PHE A 94 -12.20 -3.61 1.88
CA PHE A 94 -11.37 -4.07 3.01
C PHE A 94 -10.87 -2.88 3.83
N PRO A 95 -11.56 -2.49 4.92
CA PRO A 95 -11.17 -1.36 5.76
C PRO A 95 -9.76 -1.48 6.34
N LEU A 96 -9.31 -2.71 6.59
CA LEU A 96 -7.96 -3.01 7.10
C LEU A 96 -6.85 -2.68 6.09
N TRP A 97 -7.17 -2.46 4.82
CA TRP A 97 -6.22 -2.14 3.75
C TRP A 97 -6.18 -0.64 3.42
N ILE A 98 -6.69 0.20 4.31
CA ILE A 98 -6.79 1.65 4.11
C ILE A 98 -5.44 2.31 3.78
N ILE A 99 -4.36 1.82 4.39
CA ILE A 99 -3.03 2.40 4.24
C ILE A 99 -2.56 2.24 2.80
N ILE A 100 -2.46 1.00 2.30
CA ILE A 100 -2.05 0.75 0.92
C ILE A 100 -2.99 1.42 -0.08
N SER A 101 -4.30 1.45 0.21
CA SER A 101 -5.31 2.09 -0.61
C SER A 101 -5.01 3.58 -0.83
N ILE A 102 -4.73 4.32 0.25
CA ILE A 102 -4.39 5.75 0.18
C ILE A 102 -3.09 5.95 -0.62
N PHE A 103 -2.06 5.17 -0.32
CA PHE A 103 -0.78 5.27 -1.04
C PHE A 103 -0.92 4.95 -2.54
N MET A 104 -1.78 4.01 -2.91
CA MET A 104 -2.07 3.67 -4.30
C MET A 104 -2.82 4.79 -5.03
N VAL A 105 -3.80 5.41 -4.39
CA VAL A 105 -4.51 6.57 -4.97
C VAL A 105 -3.54 7.75 -5.17
N ILE A 106 -2.72 8.07 -4.15
CA ILE A 106 -1.74 9.16 -4.23
C ILE A 106 -0.70 8.88 -5.33
N ALA A 107 -0.18 7.65 -5.40
CA ALA A 107 0.79 7.26 -6.42
C ALA A 107 0.22 7.37 -7.85
N GLY A 108 -1.04 6.99 -8.04
CA GLY A 108 -1.74 7.15 -9.31
C GLY A 108 -1.92 8.62 -9.67
N ILE A 109 -2.45 9.45 -8.77
CA ILE A 109 -2.63 10.89 -9.04
C ILE A 109 -1.29 11.55 -9.43
N ILE A 110 -0.20 11.22 -8.73
CA ILE A 110 1.14 11.76 -9.04
C ILE A 110 1.67 11.25 -10.37
N ALA A 111 1.39 10.00 -10.75
CA ALA A 111 1.77 9.45 -12.04
C ALA A 111 1.06 10.15 -13.20
N LEU A 112 -0.25 10.39 -13.08
CA LEU A 112 -1.04 11.16 -14.05
C LEU A 112 -0.59 12.62 -14.13
N TRP A 113 -0.39 13.28 -12.98
CA TRP A 113 -0.01 14.69 -12.92
C TRP A 113 1.35 14.98 -13.58
N LYS A 114 2.29 14.02 -13.49
CA LYS A 114 3.58 14.14 -14.17
C LYS A 114 3.49 14.01 -15.68
N GLY A 115 2.34 13.59 -16.23
CA GLY A 115 2.13 13.47 -17.67
C GLY A 115 3.04 12.43 -18.35
N ILE A 116 3.56 11.47 -17.58
CA ILE A 116 4.51 10.44 -18.05
C ILE A 116 3.75 9.13 -18.32
#